data_AF-A0A7V4SUD9-F1
#
_entry.id   AF-A0A7V4SUD9-F1
#
_cell.length_a   1.000
_cell.length_b   1.000
_cell.length_c   1.000
_cell.angle_alpha   90.00
_cell.angle_beta   90.00
_cell.angle_gamma   90.00
#
_symmetry.space_group_name_H-M   'P 1'
#
loop_
_entity.id
_entity.type
_entity.pdbx_description
1 polymer ?
#
loop_
_entity_poly.entity_id
_entity_poly.type
_entity_poly.pdbx_seq_one_letter_code
_entity_poly.pdbx_strand_id
1 'polypeptide(L)'
;MLLLIEDYFDVVQSKIAEIRAAESAKIAQVAQICADSIAGGGVVHIHDTGHMLNSELIGRAGGLVGFTPFSFGLNVANPNSFRDRTSPAPNLTSEIISLALKRSNIRKGDVLFIGSVSGKSENVVELALQARAMGVTVVGITSIAYSSQLESQHPSGRRLFEAADIVIDNHAPYGDAMLEADGLDARVCPASGICAAVIMWAITAGIVENLLAKGITPTVYRSVNAPGGPEDVRERQNRYKELGY
;
A
#
# COMPACT_ATOMS: atom_id res chain seq x y z
N MET A 1 9.94 -22.09 29.27
CA MET A 1 9.23 -21.77 28.01
C MET A 1 9.26 -20.27 27.85
N LEU A 2 9.62 -19.73 26.68
CA LEU A 2 9.68 -18.28 26.47
C LEU A 2 8.26 -17.78 26.18
N LEU A 3 7.55 -17.29 27.21
CA LEU A 3 6.13 -16.94 27.15
C LEU A 3 5.80 -15.97 25.99
N LEU A 4 6.60 -14.93 25.79
CA LEU A 4 6.40 -13.95 24.71
C LEU A 4 6.45 -14.54 23.29
N ILE A 5 7.16 -15.65 23.08
CA ILE A 5 7.21 -16.30 21.77
C ILE A 5 5.86 -16.97 21.46
N GLU A 6 5.29 -17.67 22.43
CA GLU A 6 3.97 -18.29 22.28
C GLU A 6 2.87 -17.23 22.17
N ASP A 7 2.92 -16.19 23.03
CA ASP A 7 1.99 -15.06 22.99
C ASP A 7 2.02 -14.36 21.62
N TYR A 8 3.20 -14.24 21.00
CA TYR A 8 3.33 -13.67 19.66
C TYR A 8 2.54 -14.48 18.62
N PHE A 9 2.71 -15.81 18.60
CA PHE A 9 2.01 -16.66 17.64
C PHE A 9 0.50 -16.63 17.85
N ASP A 10 0.04 -16.64 19.10
CA ASP A 10 -1.37 -16.56 19.44
C ASP A 10 -1.98 -15.22 19.02
N VAL A 11 -1.29 -14.11 19.30
CA VAL A 11 -1.77 -12.77 18.92
C VAL A 11 -1.79 -12.60 17.40
N VAL A 12 -0.78 -13.09 16.66
CA VAL A 12 -0.79 -13.05 15.19
C VAL A 12 -1.95 -13.87 14.62
N GLN A 13 -2.22 -15.06 15.16
CA GLN A 13 -3.37 -15.88 14.75
C GLN A 13 -4.69 -15.15 15.01
N SER A 14 -4.86 -14.52 16.18
CA SER A 14 -6.03 -13.70 16.49
C SER A 14 -6.20 -12.56 15.49
N LYS A 15 -5.12 -11.84 15.17
CA LYS A 15 -5.17 -10.73 14.20
C LYS A 15 -5.60 -11.18 12.80
N ILE A 16 -5.09 -12.31 12.33
CA ILE A 16 -5.51 -12.89 11.05
C ILE A 16 -6.99 -13.28 11.09
N ALA A 17 -7.47 -13.86 12.20
CA ALA A 17 -8.87 -14.21 12.37
C ALA A 17 -9.78 -12.96 12.39
N GLU A 18 -9.37 -11.90 13.08
CA GLU A 18 -10.05 -10.60 13.11
C GLU A 18 -10.17 -9.99 11.70
N ILE A 19 -9.07 -9.92 10.95
CA ILE A 19 -9.05 -9.43 9.56
C ILE A 19 -9.99 -10.27 8.69
N ARG A 20 -9.95 -11.60 8.81
CA ARG A 20 -10.84 -12.48 8.04
C ARG A 20 -12.31 -12.21 8.38
N ALA A 21 -12.65 -12.04 9.65
CA ALA A 21 -14.01 -11.81 10.07
C ALA A 21 -14.54 -10.42 9.65
N ALA A 22 -13.72 -9.37 9.79
CA ALA A 22 -14.15 -7.99 9.58
C ALA A 22 -13.94 -7.47 8.14
N GLU A 23 -12.91 -7.95 7.45
CA GLU A 23 -12.42 -7.33 6.22
C GLU A 23 -12.64 -8.19 4.97
N SER A 24 -13.02 -9.48 5.08
CA SER A 24 -13.15 -10.37 3.91
C SER A 24 -14.06 -9.84 2.81
N ALA A 25 -15.19 -9.21 3.14
CA ALA A 25 -16.09 -8.61 2.15
C ALA A 25 -15.43 -7.43 1.41
N LYS A 26 -14.72 -6.56 2.14
CA LYS A 26 -13.98 -5.43 1.55
C LYS A 26 -12.78 -5.91 0.72
N ILE A 27 -12.07 -6.93 1.18
CA ILE A 27 -10.99 -7.59 0.43
C ILE A 27 -11.51 -8.14 -0.90
N ALA A 28 -12.65 -8.85 -0.89
CA ALA A 28 -13.26 -9.38 -2.11
C ALA A 28 -13.70 -8.26 -3.06
N GLN A 29 -14.31 -7.18 -2.53
CA GLN A 29 -14.69 -6.00 -3.30
C GLN A 29 -13.48 -5.34 -3.97
N VAL A 30 -12.40 -5.11 -3.21
CA VAL A 30 -11.17 -4.50 -3.74
C VAL A 30 -10.51 -5.39 -4.78
N ALA A 31 -10.46 -6.70 -4.54
CA ALA A 31 -9.95 -7.66 -5.52
C ALA A 31 -10.73 -7.63 -6.84
N GLN A 32 -12.06 -7.49 -6.78
CA GLN A 32 -12.90 -7.33 -7.98
C GLN A 32 -12.59 -6.02 -8.71
N ILE A 33 -12.49 -4.90 -8.00
CA ILE A 33 -12.14 -3.59 -8.57
C ILE A 33 -10.77 -3.63 -9.27
N CYS A 34 -9.78 -4.24 -8.62
CA CYS A 34 -8.45 -4.41 -9.22
C CYS A 34 -8.49 -5.28 -10.48
N ALA A 35 -9.22 -6.41 -10.45
CA ALA A 35 -9.37 -7.27 -11.62
C ALA A 35 -10.10 -6.55 -12.77
N ASP A 36 -11.13 -5.75 -12.48
CA ASP A 36 -11.84 -4.96 -13.49
C ASP A 36 -10.96 -3.85 -14.08
N SER A 37 -10.17 -3.17 -13.25
CA SER A 37 -9.15 -2.21 -13.70
C SER A 37 -8.17 -2.88 -14.66
N ILE A 38 -7.57 -4.01 -14.26
CA ILE A 38 -6.60 -4.74 -15.07
C ILE A 38 -7.23 -5.23 -16.38
N ALA A 39 -8.44 -5.79 -16.34
CA ALA A 39 -9.16 -6.23 -17.54
C ALA A 39 -9.48 -5.06 -18.50
N GLY A 40 -9.66 -3.85 -17.98
CA GLY A 40 -9.83 -2.62 -18.74
C GLY A 40 -8.53 -1.97 -19.22
N GLY A 41 -7.37 -2.58 -18.98
CA GLY A 41 -6.06 -2.02 -19.33
C GLY A 41 -5.55 -0.95 -18.36
N GLY A 42 -6.11 -0.88 -17.16
CA GLY A 42 -5.64 -0.08 -16.03
C GLY A 42 -4.54 -0.80 -15.23
N VAL A 43 -3.90 -0.07 -14.32
CA VAL A 43 -2.77 -0.55 -13.52
C VAL A 43 -3.08 -0.46 -12.02
N VAL A 44 -2.52 -1.39 -11.24
CA VAL A 44 -2.57 -1.36 -9.77
C VAL A 44 -1.25 -0.80 -9.23
N HIS A 45 -1.30 0.39 -8.67
CA HIS A 45 -0.17 1.11 -8.11
C HIS A 45 -0.11 0.96 -6.59
N ILE A 46 1.10 0.86 -6.04
CA ILE A 46 1.35 0.76 -4.60
C ILE A 46 2.20 1.94 -4.14
N HIS A 47 1.67 2.73 -3.21
CA HIS A 47 2.42 3.74 -2.46
C HIS A 47 2.52 3.32 -1.00
N ASP A 48 3.73 3.12 -0.50
CA ASP A 48 4.01 2.72 0.87
C ASP A 48 4.88 3.77 1.56
N THR A 49 4.47 4.21 2.75
CA THR A 49 5.23 5.19 3.54
C THR A 49 6.34 4.57 4.40
N GLY A 50 6.60 3.26 4.28
CA GLY A 50 7.82 2.64 4.81
C GLY A 50 7.62 1.40 5.69
N HIS A 51 6.45 0.75 5.65
CA HIS A 51 6.14 -0.39 6.50
C HIS A 51 6.13 -1.75 5.80
N MET A 52 6.64 -1.83 4.56
CA MET A 52 7.03 -3.02 3.78
C MET A 52 6.14 -3.41 2.60
N LEU A 53 5.00 -2.75 2.37
CA LEU A 53 4.06 -3.15 1.30
C LEU A 53 4.73 -3.20 -0.08
N ASN A 54 5.59 -2.23 -0.39
CA ASN A 54 6.35 -2.25 -1.64
C ASN A 54 7.29 -3.45 -1.72
N SER A 55 8.07 -3.70 -0.65
CA SER A 55 9.04 -4.81 -0.61
C SER A 55 8.40 -6.20 -0.52
N GLU A 56 7.18 -6.29 0.03
CA GLU A 56 6.48 -7.56 0.21
C GLU A 56 5.80 -8.02 -1.10
N LEU A 57 5.24 -7.10 -1.88
CA LEU A 57 4.43 -7.45 -3.05
C LEU A 57 5.20 -7.42 -4.37
N ILE A 58 6.16 -6.50 -4.51
CA ILE A 58 6.75 -6.19 -5.81
C ILE A 58 7.98 -7.06 -6.06
N GLY A 59 8.04 -7.65 -7.25
CA GLY A 59 9.22 -8.42 -7.70
C GLY A 59 9.41 -9.75 -6.96
N ARG A 60 8.35 -10.27 -6.33
CA ARG A 60 8.42 -11.47 -5.49
C ARG A 60 7.80 -12.68 -6.15
N ALA A 61 8.38 -13.86 -5.96
CA ALA A 61 7.82 -15.12 -6.44
C ALA A 61 6.40 -15.34 -5.89
N GLY A 62 5.47 -15.79 -6.74
CA GLY A 62 4.05 -15.90 -6.43
C GLY A 62 3.28 -14.57 -6.50
N GLY A 63 3.97 -13.44 -6.65
CA GLY A 63 3.37 -12.11 -6.83
C GLY A 63 2.99 -11.80 -8.26
N LEU A 64 1.99 -10.94 -8.43
CA LEU A 64 1.61 -10.39 -9.73
C LEU A 64 2.72 -9.47 -10.25
N VAL A 65 3.06 -9.60 -11.53
CA VAL A 65 3.97 -8.66 -12.20
C VAL A 65 3.34 -7.28 -12.32
N GLY A 66 2.00 -7.21 -12.38
CA GLY A 66 1.24 -5.97 -12.58
C GLY A 66 1.14 -5.01 -11.38
N PHE A 67 1.68 -5.37 -10.21
CA PHE A 67 1.83 -4.38 -9.14
C PHE A 67 2.98 -3.43 -9.44
N THR A 68 2.66 -2.14 -9.55
CA THR A 68 3.62 -1.10 -9.91
C THR A 68 3.90 -0.19 -8.71
N PRO A 69 5.17 0.01 -8.28
CA PRO A 69 5.45 0.97 -7.22
C PRO A 69 5.20 2.39 -7.73
N PHE A 70 4.52 3.20 -6.92
CA PHE A 70 4.45 4.64 -7.10
C PHE A 70 5.23 5.33 -5.98
N SER A 71 6.40 5.85 -6.31
CA SER A 71 7.24 6.64 -5.43
C SER A 71 7.66 7.93 -6.11
N PHE A 72 7.88 8.96 -5.31
CA PHE A 72 8.31 10.27 -5.79
C PHE A 72 9.16 10.95 -4.72
N GLY A 73 10.03 11.83 -5.17
CA GLY A 73 10.87 12.64 -4.31
C GLY A 73 11.36 13.86 -5.08
N LEU A 74 11.62 14.94 -4.35
CA LEU A 74 12.21 16.15 -4.90
C LEU A 74 13.56 16.37 -4.22
N ASN A 75 14.64 16.38 -5.00
CA ASN A 75 15.97 16.74 -4.52
C ASN A 75 16.34 18.12 -5.10
N VAL A 76 16.55 19.09 -4.21
CA VAL A 76 17.00 20.44 -4.57
C VAL A 76 18.30 20.73 -3.84
N ALA A 77 19.39 20.86 -4.59
CA ALA A 77 20.68 21.34 -4.07
C ALA A 77 20.91 22.79 -4.53
N ASN A 78 20.86 23.74 -3.60
CA ASN A 78 21.11 25.16 -3.87
C ASN A 78 22.08 25.73 -2.81
N PRO A 79 23.41 25.62 -3.01
CA PRO A 79 24.41 26.02 -2.03
C PRO A 79 24.66 27.54 -1.99
N ASN A 80 23.77 28.36 -2.57
CA ASN A 80 23.97 29.79 -2.64
C ASN A 80 23.93 30.42 -1.23
N SER A 81 25.08 30.89 -0.76
CA SER A 81 25.25 31.54 0.55
C SER A 81 25.03 33.05 0.52
N PHE A 82 24.81 33.65 -0.66
CA PHE A 82 24.71 35.10 -0.84
C PHE A 82 23.29 35.64 -0.65
N ARG A 83 22.25 34.83 -0.89
CA ARG A 83 20.85 35.30 -0.81
C ARG A 83 19.91 34.22 -0.27
N ASP A 84 19.21 34.55 0.81
CA ASP A 84 18.09 33.77 1.33
C ASP A 84 16.81 33.99 0.52
N ARG A 85 15.91 33.00 0.57
CA ARG A 85 14.58 33.15 -0.04
C ARG A 85 13.76 34.15 0.77
N THR A 86 13.31 35.23 0.12
CA THR A 86 12.49 36.28 0.74
C THR A 86 10.99 36.00 0.68
N SER A 87 10.55 35.10 -0.19
CA SER A 87 9.14 34.68 -0.31
C SER A 87 8.80 33.53 0.63
N PRO A 88 7.53 33.42 1.08
CA PRO A 88 7.03 32.27 1.83
C PRO A 88 7.32 30.95 1.12
N ALA A 89 7.41 29.86 1.90
CA ALA A 89 7.48 28.54 1.31
C ALA A 89 6.20 28.24 0.52
N PRO A 90 6.29 27.73 -0.72
CA PRO A 90 5.11 27.19 -1.38
C PRO A 90 4.55 26.03 -0.55
N ASN A 91 3.29 25.66 -0.79
CA ASN A 91 2.78 24.38 -0.29
C ASN A 91 3.45 23.26 -1.10
N LEU A 92 4.66 22.90 -0.66
CA LEU A 92 5.53 21.93 -1.31
C LEU A 92 4.83 20.58 -1.44
N THR A 93 4.07 20.16 -0.44
CA THR A 93 3.41 18.84 -0.42
C THR A 93 2.43 18.70 -1.58
N SER A 94 1.48 19.64 -1.70
CA SER A 94 0.46 19.59 -2.76
C SER A 94 1.06 19.75 -4.16
N GLU A 95 2.03 20.65 -4.34
CA GLU A 95 2.69 20.87 -5.62
C GLU A 95 3.54 19.68 -6.08
N ILE A 96 4.32 19.07 -5.17
CA ILE A 96 5.16 17.90 -5.48
C ILE A 96 4.29 16.71 -5.86
N ILE A 97 3.19 16.46 -5.13
CA ILE A 97 2.26 15.36 -5.42
C ILE A 97 1.57 15.59 -6.77
N SER A 98 1.11 16.82 -7.03
CA SER A 98 0.50 17.19 -8.32
C SER A 98 1.46 16.94 -9.48
N LEU A 99 2.72 17.35 -9.33
CA LEU A 99 3.74 17.11 -10.35
C LEU A 99 4.07 15.63 -10.50
N ALA A 100 4.20 14.89 -9.40
CA ALA A 100 4.49 13.46 -9.42
C ALA A 100 3.40 12.67 -10.15
N LEU A 101 2.13 12.92 -9.82
CA LEU A 101 0.99 12.31 -10.50
C LEU A 101 0.97 12.65 -12.00
N LYS A 102 1.13 13.94 -12.37
CA LYS A 102 1.16 14.39 -13.77
C LYS A 102 2.35 13.85 -14.57
N ARG A 103 3.47 13.53 -13.93
CA ARG A 103 4.68 12.98 -14.59
C ARG A 103 4.71 11.47 -14.61
N SER A 104 3.87 10.82 -13.82
CA SER A 104 3.69 9.37 -13.82
C SER A 104 2.79 8.89 -14.97
N ASN A 105 2.66 7.58 -15.11
CA ASN A 105 1.69 6.94 -16.01
C ASN A 105 0.33 6.65 -15.33
N ILE A 106 0.13 7.11 -14.08
CA ILE A 106 -1.15 6.94 -13.37
C ILE A 106 -2.25 7.70 -14.12
N ARG A 107 -3.38 7.04 -14.35
CA ARG A 107 -4.53 7.61 -15.07
C ARG A 107 -5.87 7.16 -14.51
N LYS A 108 -6.93 7.83 -14.96
CA LYS A 108 -8.32 7.44 -14.65
C LYS A 108 -8.55 5.96 -14.95
N GLY A 109 -9.20 5.26 -14.01
CA GLY A 109 -9.47 3.82 -14.10
C GLY A 109 -8.42 2.93 -13.45
N ASP A 110 -7.25 3.48 -13.09
CA ASP A 110 -6.26 2.77 -12.28
C ASP A 110 -6.72 2.64 -10.81
N VAL A 111 -6.05 1.76 -10.07
CA VAL A 111 -6.19 1.62 -8.62
C VAL A 111 -4.88 2.04 -7.94
N LEU A 112 -4.96 2.84 -6.88
CA LEU A 112 -3.81 3.22 -6.06
C LEU A 112 -4.03 2.75 -4.61
N PHE A 113 -3.19 1.81 -4.18
CA PHE A 113 -3.06 1.47 -2.77
C PHE A 113 -2.14 2.47 -2.06
N ILE A 114 -2.57 2.94 -0.90
CA ILE A 114 -1.77 3.78 -0.01
C ILE A 114 -1.67 3.08 1.34
N GLY A 115 -0.47 2.65 1.70
CA GLY A 115 -0.15 2.08 3.02
C GLY A 115 0.37 3.14 3.97
N SER A 116 -0.37 3.40 5.04
CA SER A 116 0.09 4.27 6.13
C SER A 116 -0.63 3.93 7.43
N VAL A 117 0.13 3.50 8.45
CA VAL A 117 -0.45 2.98 9.71
C VAL A 117 -1.19 4.08 10.48
N SER A 118 -0.60 5.27 10.60
CA SER A 118 -1.24 6.42 11.25
C SER A 118 -2.18 7.19 10.31
N GLY A 119 -1.91 7.20 9.00
CA GLY A 119 -2.70 7.89 7.99
C GLY A 119 -2.82 9.41 8.18
N LYS A 120 -2.09 10.02 9.12
CA LYS A 120 -2.28 11.43 9.51
C LYS A 120 -1.46 12.44 8.70
N SER A 121 -0.42 11.98 8.01
CA SER A 121 0.57 12.84 7.37
C SER A 121 -0.03 13.60 6.19
N GLU A 122 0.33 14.88 6.04
CA GLU A 122 -0.20 15.75 4.97
C GLU A 122 -0.02 15.11 3.59
N ASN A 123 1.16 14.58 3.30
CA ASN A 123 1.48 13.96 2.00
C ASN A 123 0.62 12.73 1.67
N VAL A 124 0.27 11.92 2.67
CA VAL A 124 -0.57 10.73 2.51
C VAL A 124 -2.00 11.12 2.14
N VAL A 125 -2.54 12.11 2.86
CA VAL A 125 -3.90 12.60 2.67
C VAL A 125 -4.02 13.35 1.35
N GLU A 126 -3.06 14.23 1.06
CA GLU A 126 -3.02 15.00 -0.19
C GLU A 126 -2.90 14.07 -1.41
N LEU A 127 -2.08 13.02 -1.35
CA LEU A 127 -1.97 12.02 -2.41
C LEU A 127 -3.31 11.31 -2.65
N ALA A 128 -3.97 10.87 -1.59
CA ALA A 128 -5.28 10.23 -1.70
C ALA A 128 -6.30 11.16 -2.37
N LEU A 129 -6.39 12.43 -1.93
CA LEU A 129 -7.36 13.39 -2.47
C LEU A 129 -7.08 13.72 -3.94
N GLN A 130 -5.82 13.96 -4.32
CA GLN A 130 -5.46 14.30 -5.70
C GLN A 130 -5.63 13.11 -6.66
N ALA A 131 -5.24 11.90 -6.26
CA ALA A 131 -5.43 10.71 -7.09
C ALA A 131 -6.93 10.44 -7.35
N ARG A 132 -7.77 10.59 -6.33
CA ARG A 132 -9.24 10.50 -6.49
C ARG A 132 -9.80 11.53 -7.44
N ALA A 133 -9.34 12.78 -7.34
CA ALA A 133 -9.75 13.84 -8.26
C ALA A 133 -9.38 13.54 -9.72
N MET A 134 -8.36 12.70 -9.97
CA MET A 134 -7.97 12.21 -11.30
C MET A 134 -8.80 11.01 -11.78
N GLY A 135 -9.74 10.50 -10.97
CA GLY A 135 -10.53 9.31 -11.27
C GLY A 135 -9.79 7.99 -11.06
N VAL A 136 -8.76 7.99 -10.23
CA VAL A 136 -8.09 6.77 -9.71
C VAL A 136 -8.86 6.30 -8.49
N THR A 137 -9.10 4.99 -8.37
CA THR A 137 -9.70 4.43 -7.15
C THR A 137 -8.63 4.33 -6.08
N VAL A 138 -8.81 4.99 -4.94
CA VAL A 138 -7.84 4.96 -3.84
C VAL A 138 -8.26 3.98 -2.75
N VAL A 139 -7.39 3.02 -2.45
CA VAL A 139 -7.54 2.05 -1.36
C VAL A 139 -6.54 2.36 -0.25
N GLY A 140 -7.02 2.74 0.92
CA GLY A 140 -6.19 2.97 2.10
C GLY A 140 -6.02 1.70 2.93
N ILE A 141 -4.77 1.35 3.27
CA ILE A 141 -4.46 0.31 4.27
C ILE A 141 -3.85 1.00 5.48
N THR A 142 -4.57 0.98 6.59
CA THR A 142 -4.26 1.78 7.79
C THR A 142 -4.77 1.10 9.05
N SER A 143 -4.39 1.60 10.22
CA SER A 143 -5.02 1.19 11.48
C SER A 143 -6.08 2.22 11.85
N ILE A 144 -7.36 1.83 11.86
CA ILE A 144 -8.43 2.75 12.29
C ILE A 144 -8.29 3.06 13.78
N ALA A 145 -7.97 2.07 14.61
CA ALA A 145 -7.77 2.23 16.05
C ALA A 145 -6.67 3.23 16.39
N TYR A 146 -5.58 3.24 15.61
CA TYR A 146 -4.50 4.20 15.80
C TYR A 146 -4.82 5.55 15.17
N SER A 147 -5.19 5.56 13.89
CA SER A 147 -5.44 6.78 13.11
C SER A 147 -6.51 7.67 13.75
N SER A 148 -7.59 7.07 14.28
CA SER A 148 -8.71 7.80 14.88
C SER A 148 -8.34 8.64 16.10
N GLN A 149 -7.24 8.32 16.78
CA GLN A 149 -6.75 9.02 17.97
C GLN A 149 -5.72 10.10 17.67
N LEU A 150 -5.31 10.23 16.40
CA LEU A 150 -4.29 11.19 15.99
C LEU A 150 -4.92 12.40 15.32
N GLU A 151 -4.32 13.56 15.58
CA GLU A 151 -4.62 14.79 14.87
C GLU A 151 -4.06 14.73 13.44
N SER A 152 -4.89 15.09 12.47
CA SER A 152 -4.49 15.23 11.06
C SER A 152 -3.47 16.34 10.90
N GLN A 153 -2.42 16.09 10.11
CA GLN A 153 -1.47 17.12 9.68
C GLN A 153 -1.90 17.81 8.37
N HIS A 154 -2.92 17.27 7.71
CA HIS A 154 -3.46 17.86 6.49
C HIS A 154 -4.47 18.99 6.81
N PRO A 155 -4.46 20.12 6.06
CA PRO A 155 -5.37 21.26 6.30
C PRO A 155 -6.88 20.93 6.26
N SER A 156 -7.27 19.85 5.59
CA SER A 156 -8.68 19.40 5.57
C SER A 156 -9.15 18.75 6.87
N GLY A 157 -8.25 18.48 7.81
CA GLY A 157 -8.54 17.74 9.04
C GLY A 157 -8.74 16.23 8.84
N ARG A 158 -8.63 15.72 7.59
CA ARG A 158 -8.81 14.31 7.26
C ARG A 158 -7.55 13.50 7.47
N ARG A 159 -7.72 12.24 7.82
CA ARG A 159 -6.73 11.16 7.76
C ARG A 159 -6.97 10.29 6.53
N LEU A 160 -6.05 9.37 6.25
CA LEU A 160 -6.14 8.47 5.10
C LEU A 160 -7.48 7.73 5.02
N PHE A 161 -7.98 7.23 6.15
CA PHE A 161 -9.27 6.51 6.17
C PHE A 161 -10.48 7.38 5.85
N GLU A 162 -10.34 8.71 5.93
CA GLU A 162 -11.38 9.69 5.59
C GLU A 162 -11.18 10.25 4.16
N ALA A 163 -10.00 10.02 3.58
CA ALA A 163 -9.60 10.54 2.27
C ALA A 163 -9.70 9.51 1.13
N ALA A 164 -9.49 8.22 1.42
CA ALA A 164 -9.60 7.12 0.45
C ALA A 164 -11.04 6.83 0.01
N ASP A 165 -11.22 6.12 -1.11
CA ASP A 165 -12.55 5.61 -1.52
C ASP A 165 -12.94 4.37 -0.72
N ILE A 166 -11.96 3.48 -0.48
CA ILE A 166 -12.13 2.25 0.29
C ILE A 166 -11.01 2.16 1.31
N VAL A 167 -11.35 1.71 2.52
CA VAL A 167 -10.39 1.50 3.60
C VAL A 167 -10.45 0.06 4.05
N ILE A 168 -9.29 -0.58 4.10
CA ILE A 168 -9.13 -1.87 4.75
C ILE A 168 -8.34 -1.63 6.03
N ASP A 169 -8.98 -1.96 7.16
CA ASP A 169 -8.34 -1.83 8.48
C ASP A 169 -7.33 -2.98 8.63
N ASN A 170 -6.10 -2.65 8.99
CA ASN A 170 -5.08 -3.64 9.31
C ASN A 170 -5.15 -4.13 10.76
N HIS A 171 -6.09 -3.60 11.57
CA HIS A 171 -6.36 -4.02 12.95
C HIS A 171 -5.14 -3.91 13.90
N ALA A 172 -4.12 -3.15 13.51
CA ALA A 172 -3.00 -2.85 14.39
C ALA A 172 -3.49 -2.00 15.57
N PRO A 173 -3.04 -2.29 16.80
CA PRO A 173 -3.45 -1.53 17.97
C PRO A 173 -2.90 -0.10 17.92
N TYR A 174 -3.38 0.76 18.82
CA TYR A 174 -2.76 2.07 19.05
C TYR A 174 -1.27 1.90 19.38
N GLY A 175 -0.41 2.64 18.68
CA GLY A 175 1.05 2.50 18.80
C GLY A 175 1.65 1.31 18.05
N ASP A 176 0.84 0.55 17.28
CA ASP A 176 1.21 -0.57 16.41
C ASP A 176 1.76 -1.83 17.11
N ALA A 177 2.24 -1.72 18.34
CA ALA A 177 2.88 -2.83 19.05
C ALA A 177 1.89 -3.75 19.81
N MET A 178 2.10 -5.06 19.70
CA MET A 178 1.16 -6.11 20.13
C MET A 178 1.44 -6.69 21.52
N LEU A 179 2.69 -6.78 21.95
CA LEU A 179 3.05 -7.54 23.15
C LEU A 179 3.52 -6.62 24.27
N GLU A 180 3.07 -6.88 25.48
CA GLU A 180 3.61 -6.28 26.70
C GLU A 180 4.73 -7.19 27.22
N ALA A 181 5.79 -6.60 27.77
CA ALA A 181 6.90 -7.35 28.36
C ALA A 181 7.26 -6.76 29.72
N ASP A 182 7.35 -7.62 30.74
CA ASP A 182 7.67 -7.19 32.10
C ASP A 182 9.00 -6.42 32.14
N GLY A 183 8.95 -5.21 32.71
CA GLY A 183 10.11 -4.32 32.80
C GLY A 183 10.30 -3.38 31.60
N LEU A 184 9.42 -3.41 30.60
CA LEU A 184 9.36 -2.40 29.54
C LEU A 184 8.12 -1.51 29.71
N ASP A 185 8.30 -0.21 29.48
CA ASP A 185 7.24 0.81 29.47
C ASP A 185 6.53 0.91 28.10
N ALA A 186 7.03 0.18 27.11
CA ALA A 186 6.50 0.15 25.75
C ALA A 186 6.14 -1.28 25.34
N ARG A 187 5.08 -1.39 24.54
CA ARG A 187 4.75 -2.63 23.83
C ARG A 187 5.73 -2.88 22.70
N VAL A 188 5.93 -4.15 22.34
CA VAL A 188 6.82 -4.61 21.27
C VAL A 188 6.05 -5.42 20.20
N CYS A 189 6.75 -5.78 19.12
CA CYS A 189 6.23 -6.59 18.01
C CYS A 189 5.06 -5.92 17.26
N PRO A 190 5.34 -5.13 16.20
CA PRO A 190 4.29 -4.41 15.48
C PRO A 190 3.35 -5.35 14.72
N ALA A 191 2.06 -5.01 14.66
CA ALA A 191 1.04 -5.78 13.94
C ALA A 191 0.94 -5.39 12.46
N SER A 192 1.08 -4.09 12.18
CA SER A 192 0.64 -3.47 10.94
C SER A 192 1.25 -4.09 9.68
N GLY A 193 2.54 -4.38 9.68
CA GLY A 193 3.25 -4.94 8.53
C GLY A 193 2.74 -6.33 8.15
N ILE A 194 2.63 -7.24 9.13
CA ILE A 194 2.14 -8.61 8.92
C ILE A 194 0.67 -8.59 8.50
N CYS A 195 -0.14 -7.79 9.17
CA CYS A 195 -1.56 -7.67 8.87
C CYS A 195 -1.80 -7.09 7.46
N ALA A 196 -1.06 -6.06 7.08
CA ALA A 196 -1.13 -5.47 5.75
C ALA A 196 -0.65 -6.44 4.67
N ALA A 197 0.39 -7.24 4.93
CA ALA A 197 0.83 -8.30 4.04
C ALA A 197 -0.26 -9.38 3.84
N VAL A 198 -0.88 -9.85 4.92
CA VAL A 198 -1.99 -10.83 4.87
C VAL A 198 -3.15 -10.29 4.02
N ILE A 199 -3.55 -9.03 4.25
CA ILE A 199 -4.59 -8.36 3.47
C ILE A 199 -4.23 -8.33 1.99
N MET A 200 -3.02 -7.88 1.64
CA MET A 200 -2.63 -7.71 0.24
C MET A 200 -2.44 -9.04 -0.49
N TRP A 201 -1.98 -10.09 0.18
CA TRP A 201 -1.94 -11.44 -0.41
C TRP A 201 -3.35 -12.02 -0.60
N ALA A 202 -4.28 -11.76 0.32
CA ALA A 202 -5.68 -12.15 0.14
C ALA A 202 -6.34 -11.41 -1.04
N ILE A 203 -6.08 -10.10 -1.19
CA ILE A 203 -6.51 -9.32 -2.35
C ILE A 203 -5.91 -9.89 -3.64
N THR A 204 -4.62 -10.22 -3.62
CA THR A 204 -3.92 -10.83 -4.78
C THR A 204 -4.57 -12.15 -5.20
N ALA A 205 -4.93 -13.00 -4.24
CA ALA A 205 -5.65 -14.24 -4.51
C ALA A 205 -7.00 -13.98 -5.20
N GLY A 206 -7.78 -13.02 -4.69
CA GLY A 206 -9.04 -12.62 -5.31
C GLY A 206 -8.87 -12.00 -6.71
N ILE A 207 -7.82 -11.21 -6.95
CA ILE A 207 -7.52 -10.65 -8.27
C ILE A 207 -7.29 -11.77 -9.27
N VAL A 208 -6.47 -12.76 -8.91
CA VAL A 208 -6.17 -13.91 -9.77
C VAL A 208 -7.45 -14.69 -10.09
N GLU A 209 -8.27 -15.00 -9.08
CA GLU A 209 -9.55 -15.71 -9.28
C GLU A 209 -10.48 -14.95 -10.23
N ASN A 210 -10.65 -13.65 -10.01
CA ASN A 210 -11.52 -12.79 -10.81
C ASN A 210 -11.03 -12.61 -12.26
N LEU A 211 -9.72 -12.50 -12.48
CA LEU A 211 -9.15 -12.43 -13.83
C LEU A 211 -9.30 -13.75 -14.59
N LEU A 212 -9.03 -14.88 -13.93
CA LEU A 212 -9.20 -16.20 -14.54
C LEU A 212 -10.66 -16.47 -14.90
N ALA A 213 -11.62 -16.06 -14.05
CA ALA A 213 -13.05 -16.13 -14.34
C ALA A 213 -13.46 -15.31 -15.59
N LYS A 214 -12.69 -14.27 -15.94
CA LYS A 214 -12.86 -13.47 -17.17
C LYS A 214 -12.11 -14.03 -18.38
N GLY A 215 -11.42 -15.16 -18.24
CA GLY A 215 -10.57 -15.74 -19.29
C GLY A 215 -9.23 -14.99 -19.47
N ILE A 216 -8.82 -14.18 -18.49
CA ILE A 216 -7.57 -13.43 -18.50
C ILE A 216 -6.57 -14.15 -17.59
N THR A 217 -5.44 -14.56 -18.16
CA THR A 217 -4.36 -15.22 -17.40
C THR A 217 -3.33 -14.19 -16.93
N PRO A 218 -3.34 -13.79 -15.64
CA PRO A 218 -2.35 -12.84 -15.13
C PRO A 218 -0.94 -13.44 -15.14
N THR A 219 0.03 -12.56 -15.27
CA THR A 219 1.45 -12.84 -15.19
C THR A 219 1.89 -12.80 -13.73
N VAL A 220 2.27 -13.96 -13.22
CA VAL A 220 2.73 -14.17 -11.84
C VAL A 220 4.22 -14.52 -11.86
N TYR A 221 5.06 -13.88 -11.05
CA TYR A 221 6.48 -14.26 -10.95
C TYR A 221 6.67 -15.70 -10.46
N ARG A 222 7.62 -16.43 -11.05
CA ARG A 222 8.18 -17.65 -10.44
C ARG A 222 9.48 -17.32 -9.71
N SER A 223 9.96 -18.27 -8.92
CA SER A 223 11.22 -18.13 -8.20
C SER A 223 12.39 -17.96 -9.17
N VAL A 224 13.13 -16.86 -9.03
CA VAL A 224 14.37 -16.60 -9.78
C VAL A 224 15.45 -17.65 -9.48
N ASN A 225 15.34 -18.34 -8.34
CA ASN A 225 16.28 -19.38 -7.92
C ASN A 225 15.93 -20.77 -8.47
N ALA A 226 14.79 -20.92 -9.16
CA ALA A 226 14.48 -22.15 -9.87
C ALA A 226 15.40 -22.32 -11.11
N PRO A 227 15.59 -23.55 -11.62
CA PRO A 227 16.30 -23.75 -12.89
C PRO A 227 15.71 -22.89 -14.02
N GLY A 228 16.55 -22.08 -14.66
CA GLY A 228 16.11 -21.11 -15.69
C GLY A 228 15.43 -19.85 -15.16
N GLY A 229 15.40 -19.63 -13.84
CA GLY A 229 14.66 -18.54 -13.19
C GLY A 229 14.93 -17.13 -13.72
N PRO A 230 16.19 -16.70 -13.98
CA PRO A 230 16.45 -15.38 -14.55
C PRO A 230 15.83 -15.18 -15.95
N GLU A 231 15.70 -16.24 -16.73
CA GLU A 231 15.06 -16.18 -18.05
C GLU A 231 13.54 -16.11 -17.92
N ASP A 232 12.93 -16.97 -17.09
CA ASP A 232 11.48 -16.95 -16.82
C ASP A 232 11.02 -15.60 -16.25
N VAL A 233 11.81 -14.96 -15.37
CA VAL A 233 11.52 -13.60 -14.88
C VAL A 233 11.50 -12.57 -16.02
N ARG A 234 12.47 -12.63 -16.95
CA ARG A 234 12.50 -11.72 -18.11
C ARG A 234 11.32 -11.96 -19.04
N GLU A 235 10.97 -13.21 -19.32
CA GLU A 235 9.82 -13.57 -20.15
C GLU A 235 8.51 -13.04 -19.57
N ARG A 236 8.32 -13.16 -18.25
CA ARG A 236 7.16 -12.60 -17.55
C ARG A 236 7.09 -11.08 -17.65
N GLN A 237 8.22 -10.41 -17.45
CA GLN A 237 8.27 -8.96 -17.62
C GLN A 237 7.94 -8.53 -19.06
N ASN A 238 8.39 -9.29 -20.06
CA ASN A 238 8.05 -9.03 -21.47
C ASN A 238 6.55 -9.28 -21.74
N ARG A 239 6.01 -10.40 -21.25
CA ARG A 239 4.57 -10.69 -21.33
C ARG A 239 3.74 -9.56 -20.71
N TYR A 240 4.11 -9.05 -19.54
CA TYR A 240 3.42 -7.93 -18.92
C TYR A 240 3.52 -6.65 -19.76
N LYS A 241 4.68 -6.34 -20.36
CA LYS A 241 4.81 -5.18 -21.27
C LYS A 241 3.90 -5.28 -22.50
N GLU A 242 3.67 -6.49 -23.00
CA GLU A 242 2.83 -6.75 -24.17
C GLU A 242 1.33 -6.74 -23.84
N LEU A 243 0.94 -7.33 -22.70
CA LEU A 243 -0.46 -7.61 -22.37
C LEU A 243 -1.05 -6.73 -21.26
N GLY A 244 -0.22 -6.23 -20.34
CA GLY A 244 -0.64 -5.44 -19.19
C GLY A 244 -1.17 -6.24 -17.99
N TYR A 245 -1.13 -7.57 -18.02
CA TYR A 245 -1.59 -8.42 -16.92
C TYR A 245 -0.74 -9.65 -16.70
#